data_AF-A0A7K4GYP3-F1
#
_entry.id   AF-A0A7K4GYP3-F1
#
_cell.length_a   1.000
_cell.length_b   1.000
_cell.length_c   1.000
_cell.angle_alpha   90.00
_cell.angle_beta   90.00
_cell.angle_gamma   90.00
#
_symmetry.space_group_name_H-M   'P 1'
#
loop_
_entity.id
_entity.type
_entity.pdbx_description
1 polymer ?
#
loop_
_entity_poly.entity_id
_entity_poly.type
_entity_poly.pdbx_seq_one_letter_code
_entity_poly.pdbx_strand_id
1 'polypeptide(L)'
;MSNKITKKETIRKKLLVQLVVLVIYLIILLYFYYFFFNFGANPLIIILLIVFTFLMIIGPFLRKNKRSLYSRMFPDRKRKPSLNYKRKLRPITKEKELNLTQQRIFKPVNLDFNYRKPIIKKCENCGNIVPSFVKTCPFCKKQIIQ
;
A
#
# COMPACT_ATOMS: atom_id res chain seq x y z
N MET A 1 -1.96 24.82 15.65
CA MET A 1 -1.90 25.43 14.31
C MET A 1 -0.66 25.00 13.48
N SER A 2 0.50 24.67 14.07
CA SER A 2 1.76 24.50 13.32
C SER A 2 1.91 23.25 12.44
N ASN A 3 1.25 22.12 12.77
CA ASN A 3 1.38 20.86 12.01
C ASN A 3 0.84 20.88 10.56
N LYS A 4 0.05 21.89 10.18
CA LYS A 4 -0.43 22.05 8.79
C LYS A 4 0.59 22.73 7.88
N ILE A 5 1.46 23.58 8.45
CA ILE A 5 2.44 24.37 7.69
C ILE A 5 3.56 23.45 7.18
N THR A 6 4.08 22.58 8.06
CA THR A 6 5.14 21.60 7.73
C THR A 6 4.72 20.56 6.68
N LYS A 7 3.43 20.15 6.67
CA LYS A 7 2.89 19.26 5.63
C LYS A 7 2.78 19.91 4.26
N LYS A 8 2.53 21.23 4.19
CA LYS A 8 2.36 21.94 2.91
C LYS A 8 3.73 22.14 2.23
N GLU A 9 4.77 22.39 3.00
CA GLU A 9 6.15 22.53 2.50
C GLU A 9 6.73 21.22 1.98
N THR A 10 6.50 20.10 2.66
CA THR A 10 6.97 18.78 2.21
C THR A 10 6.35 18.37 0.87
N ILE A 11 5.08 18.71 0.62
CA ILE A 11 4.43 18.48 -0.68
C ILE A 11 5.05 19.36 -1.76
N ARG A 12 5.30 20.64 -1.48
CA ARG A 12 5.96 21.56 -2.43
C ARG A 12 7.37 21.11 -2.80
N LYS A 13 8.19 20.74 -1.80
CA LYS A 13 9.54 20.20 -2.04
C LYS A 13 9.51 18.94 -2.89
N LYS A 14 8.55 18.04 -2.64
CA LYS A 14 8.38 16.83 -3.46
C LYS A 14 8.03 17.15 -4.92
N LEU A 15 7.13 18.12 -5.15
CA LEU A 15 6.77 18.57 -6.50
C LEU A 15 7.95 19.25 -7.22
N LEU A 16 8.72 20.08 -6.51
CA LEU A 16 9.92 20.71 -7.07
C LEU A 16 10.97 19.66 -7.47
N VAL A 17 11.25 18.68 -6.61
CA VAL A 17 12.17 17.58 -6.93
C VAL A 17 11.67 16.78 -8.14
N GLN A 18 10.38 16.47 -8.19
CA GLN A 18 9.78 15.77 -9.33
C GLN A 18 9.91 16.57 -10.64
N LEU A 19 9.74 17.90 -10.58
CA LEU A 19 9.89 18.77 -11.73
C LEU A 19 11.35 18.84 -12.20
N VAL A 20 12.31 18.98 -11.28
CA VAL A 20 13.75 18.98 -11.60
C VAL A 20 14.17 17.68 -12.29
N VAL A 21 13.75 16.52 -11.75
CA VAL A 21 14.03 15.22 -12.35
C VAL A 21 13.44 15.11 -13.76
N LEU A 22 12.23 15.64 -13.98
CA LEU A 22 11.59 15.63 -15.30
C LEU A 22 12.35 16.49 -16.32
N VAL A 23 12.81 17.68 -15.92
CA VAL A 23 13.60 18.56 -16.79
C VAL A 23 14.93 17.91 -17.17
N ILE A 24 15.66 17.36 -16.20
CA ILE A 24 16.91 16.64 -16.46
C ILE A 24 16.67 15.47 -17.42
N TYR A 25 15.59 14.73 -17.21
CA TYR A 25 15.23 13.62 -18.08
C TYR A 25 14.94 14.06 -19.52
N LEU A 26 14.20 15.15 -19.72
CA LEU A 26 13.95 15.69 -21.06
C LEU A 26 15.25 16.09 -21.77
N ILE A 27 16.19 16.72 -21.06
CA ILE A 27 17.49 17.10 -21.63
C ILE A 27 18.25 15.86 -22.12
N ILE A 28 18.30 14.80 -21.30
CA ILE A 28 18.97 13.53 -21.66
C ILE A 28 18.30 12.91 -22.91
N LEU A 29 16.98 12.88 -22.94
CA LEU A 29 16.22 12.31 -24.07
C LEU A 29 16.47 13.08 -25.37
N LEU A 30 16.49 14.41 -25.30
CA LEU A 30 16.78 15.28 -26.44
C LEU A 30 18.21 15.08 -26.95
N TYR A 31 19.18 14.91 -26.05
CA TYR A 31 20.55 14.57 -26.39
C TYR A 31 20.64 13.23 -27.13
N PHE A 32 20.00 12.17 -26.62
CA PHE A 32 19.96 10.87 -27.29
C PHE A 32 19.28 10.96 -28.65
N TYR A 33 18.19 11.69 -28.78
CA TYR A 33 17.51 11.90 -30.06
C TYR A 33 18.45 12.50 -31.11
N TYR A 34 19.16 13.56 -30.75
CA TYR A 34 20.12 14.22 -31.65
C TYR A 34 21.30 13.29 -32.00
N PHE A 35 21.83 12.57 -31.01
CA PHE A 35 22.88 11.59 -31.22
C PHE A 35 22.45 10.53 -32.25
N PHE A 36 21.31 9.88 -32.04
CA PHE A 36 20.83 8.85 -32.97
C PHE A 36 20.50 9.40 -34.36
N PHE A 37 20.03 10.64 -34.47
CA PHE A 37 19.77 11.29 -35.75
C PHE A 37 21.06 11.47 -36.57
N ASN A 38 22.15 11.90 -35.91
CA ASN A 38 23.45 12.06 -36.58
C ASN A 38 24.07 10.75 -37.06
N PHE A 39 23.73 9.61 -36.42
CA PHE A 39 24.18 8.29 -36.85
C PHE A 39 23.39 7.73 -38.04
N GLY A 40 22.43 8.47 -38.60
CA GLY A 40 21.62 8.02 -39.74
C GLY A 40 20.67 6.88 -39.38
N ALA A 41 20.35 6.72 -38.10
CA ALA A 41 19.40 5.70 -37.66
C ALA A 41 18.01 5.99 -38.24
N ASN A 42 17.28 4.92 -38.60
CA ASN A 42 15.93 5.04 -39.12
C ASN A 42 15.03 5.73 -38.07
N PRO A 43 14.33 6.84 -38.41
CA PRO A 43 13.57 7.63 -37.44
C PRO A 43 12.51 6.81 -36.68
N LEU A 44 11.96 5.75 -37.29
CA LEU A 44 11.02 4.85 -36.62
C LEU A 44 11.65 4.14 -35.41
N ILE A 45 12.90 3.71 -35.52
CA ILE A 45 13.63 3.00 -34.46
C ILE A 45 13.92 3.96 -33.31
N ILE A 46 14.28 5.21 -33.63
CA ILE A 46 14.54 6.27 -32.66
C ILE A 46 13.27 6.56 -31.85
N ILE A 47 12.13 6.73 -32.52
CA ILE A 47 10.83 6.97 -31.87
C ILE A 47 10.47 5.80 -30.95
N LEU A 48 10.63 4.56 -31.41
CA LEU A 48 10.31 3.37 -30.62
C LEU A 48 11.16 3.29 -29.33
N LEU A 49 12.46 3.54 -29.43
CA LEU A 49 13.38 3.58 -28.28
C LEU A 49 13.03 4.69 -27.28
N ILE A 50 12.67 5.87 -27.78
CA ILE A 50 12.23 6.99 -26.95
C ILE A 50 10.96 6.65 -26.18
N VAL A 51 9.97 6.07 -26.85
CA VAL A 51 8.71 5.65 -26.20
C VAL A 51 8.98 4.58 -25.16
N PHE A 52 9.85 3.62 -25.47
CA PHE A 52 10.21 2.55 -24.54
C PHE A 52 10.89 3.08 -23.26
N THR A 53 11.88 3.96 -23.40
CA THR A 53 12.58 4.56 -22.24
C THR A 53 11.64 5.44 -21.41
N PHE A 54 10.73 6.18 -22.07
CA PHE A 54 9.69 6.97 -21.42
C PHE A 54 8.74 6.11 -20.56
N LEU A 55 8.24 5.01 -21.11
CA LEU A 55 7.34 4.10 -20.40
C LEU A 55 8.00 3.42 -19.19
N MET A 56 9.27 3.02 -19.33
CA MET A 56 10.07 2.42 -18.24
C MET A 56 10.15 3.34 -17.02
N ILE A 57 10.33 4.65 -17.23
CA ILE A 57 10.54 5.63 -16.16
C ILE A 57 9.21 6.11 -15.55
N ILE A 58 8.13 6.08 -16.32
CA ILE A 58 6.78 6.39 -15.83
C ILE A 58 6.23 5.28 -14.90
N GLY A 59 6.64 4.02 -15.09
CA GLY A 59 6.19 2.89 -14.26
C GLY A 59 6.35 3.11 -12.74
N PRO A 60 7.53 3.51 -12.24
CA PRO A 60 7.74 3.90 -10.84
C PRO A 60 6.84 5.05 -10.38
N PHE A 61 6.56 6.02 -11.26
CA PHE A 61 5.72 7.18 -10.96
C PHE A 61 4.22 6.84 -10.86
N LEU A 62 3.75 5.91 -11.70
CA LEU A 62 2.37 5.42 -11.71
C LEU A 62 2.09 4.31 -10.69
N ARG A 63 3.11 3.79 -9.99
CA ARG A 63 2.90 2.84 -8.89
C ARG A 63 2.15 3.53 -7.75
N LYS A 64 0.81 3.48 -7.80
CA LYS A 64 -0.07 3.75 -6.65
C LYS A 64 0.45 2.94 -5.47
N ASN A 65 0.55 3.55 -4.30
CA ASN A 65 0.94 2.91 -3.04
C ASN A 65 0.03 1.69 -2.75
N LYS A 66 0.35 0.54 -3.34
CA LYS A 66 -0.30 -0.73 -3.05
C LYS A 66 0.08 -1.06 -1.62
N ARG A 67 -0.87 -0.89 -0.70
CA ARG A 67 -0.71 -1.29 0.70
C ARG A 67 -0.22 -2.73 0.72
N SER A 68 0.87 -3.00 1.42
CA SER A 68 1.34 -4.37 1.61
C SER A 68 0.21 -5.21 2.22
N LEU A 69 0.13 -6.49 1.86
CA LEU A 69 -0.86 -7.43 2.41
C LEU A 69 -0.86 -7.39 3.95
N TYR A 70 0.34 -7.27 4.54
CA TYR A 70 0.52 -7.12 5.98
C TYR A 70 -0.18 -5.89 6.56
N SER A 71 -0.04 -4.72 5.92
CA SER A 71 -0.71 -3.48 6.35
C SER A 71 -2.23 -3.49 6.16
N ARG A 72 -2.76 -4.42 5.34
CA ARG A 72 -4.20 -4.70 5.22
C ARG A 72 -4.71 -5.59 6.35
N MET A 73 -3.94 -6.62 6.73
CA MET A 73 -4.31 -7.56 7.80
C MET A 73 -4.18 -6.94 9.20
N PHE A 74 -3.15 -6.11 9.42
CA PHE A 74 -2.90 -5.46 10.71
C PHE A 74 -2.93 -3.94 10.55
N PRO A 75 -4.13 -3.34 10.42
CA PRO A 75 -4.24 -1.90 10.31
C PRO A 75 -3.76 -1.25 11.61
N ASP A 76 -2.67 -0.48 11.51
CA ASP A 76 -2.07 0.25 12.62
C ASP A 76 -3.11 1.05 13.43
N ARG A 77 -3.31 0.69 14.70
CA ARG A 77 -4.32 1.32 15.59
C ARG A 77 -4.15 2.84 15.68
N LYS A 78 -2.91 3.33 15.57
CA LYS A 78 -2.56 4.76 15.71
C LYS A 78 -3.08 5.64 14.57
N ARG A 79 -3.48 5.08 13.41
CA ARG A 79 -3.83 5.86 12.20
C ARG A 79 -5.33 6.11 11.98
N LYS A 80 -6.21 5.48 12.78
CA LYS A 80 -7.67 5.54 12.60
C LYS A 80 -8.45 6.71 13.26
N PRO A 81 -7.94 7.53 14.22
CA PRO A 81 -8.85 8.41 14.95
C PRO A 81 -9.39 9.59 14.13
N SER A 82 -8.66 10.13 13.15
CA SER A 82 -9.04 11.40 12.51
C SER A 82 -10.14 11.30 11.43
N LEU A 83 -10.29 10.14 10.77
CA LEU A 83 -11.29 9.96 9.70
C LEU A 83 -12.67 9.55 10.24
N ASN A 84 -12.71 8.82 11.36
CA ASN A 84 -13.96 8.35 11.96
C ASN A 84 -14.62 9.40 12.86
N TYR A 85 -13.86 10.33 13.46
CA TYR A 85 -14.43 11.39 14.30
C TYR A 85 -15.44 12.26 13.53
N LYS A 86 -15.14 12.60 12.27
CA LYS A 86 -16.07 13.38 11.42
C LYS A 86 -17.33 12.61 10.98
N ARG A 87 -17.30 11.27 10.95
CA ARG A 87 -18.47 10.45 10.57
C ARG A 87 -19.44 10.21 11.73
N LYS A 88 -18.97 10.29 12.98
CA LYS A 88 -19.80 10.09 14.19
C LYS A 88 -20.67 11.30 14.58
N LEU A 89 -20.44 12.47 14.00
CA LEU A 89 -21.19 13.71 14.28
C LEU A 89 -22.47 13.87 13.45
N ARG A 90 -22.86 12.86 12.65
CA ARG A 90 -24.20 12.85 12.04
C ARG A 90 -25.17 12.22 13.05
N PRO A 91 -26.28 12.89 13.42
CA PRO A 91 -27.26 12.30 14.31
C PRO A 91 -27.83 11.03 13.69
N ILE A 92 -27.82 9.96 14.48
CA ILE A 92 -28.40 8.67 14.16
C ILE A 92 -29.92 8.82 14.34
N THR A 93 -30.57 9.56 13.44
CA THR A 93 -32.03 9.66 13.36
C THR A 93 -32.49 8.90 12.13
N LYS A 94 -32.29 7.58 12.17
CA LYS A 94 -33.10 6.63 11.40
C LYS A 94 -33.21 5.39 12.26
N GLU A 95 -34.36 5.24 12.92
CA GLU A 95 -34.83 3.94 13.36
C GLU A 95 -34.79 3.04 12.13
N LYS A 96 -33.76 2.19 12.06
CA LYS A 96 -33.78 1.09 11.12
C LYS A 96 -34.63 0.03 11.79
N GLU A 97 -35.80 -0.19 11.22
CA GLU A 97 -36.62 -1.36 11.50
C GLU A 97 -35.70 -2.59 11.53
N LEU A 98 -35.79 -3.31 12.64
CA LEU A 98 -34.96 -4.45 12.94
C LEU A 98 -35.44 -5.60 12.05
N ASN A 99 -34.97 -5.63 10.81
CA ASN A 99 -35.22 -6.74 9.91
C ASN A 99 -34.69 -8.02 10.58
N LEU A 100 -35.64 -8.87 11.00
CA LEU A 100 -35.38 -10.19 11.55
C LEU A 100 -34.38 -10.89 10.65
N THR A 101 -33.22 -11.20 11.22
CA THR A 101 -32.12 -11.84 10.52
C THR A 101 -32.62 -13.21 10.11
N GLN A 102 -32.83 -13.42 8.80
CA GLN A 102 -33.10 -14.74 8.26
C GLN A 102 -31.99 -15.68 8.74
N GLN A 103 -32.35 -16.68 9.55
CA GLN A 103 -31.44 -17.70 10.02
C GLN A 103 -30.94 -18.47 8.80
N ARG A 104 -29.73 -18.15 8.35
CA ARG A 104 -29.08 -18.90 7.28
C ARG A 104 -28.81 -20.30 7.83
N ILE A 105 -29.41 -21.30 7.20
CA ILE A 105 -29.12 -22.70 7.46
C ILE A 105 -27.65 -22.91 7.06
N PHE A 106 -26.76 -22.94 8.05
CA PHE A 106 -25.34 -23.21 7.83
C PHE A 106 -25.21 -24.71 7.53
N LYS A 107 -24.81 -25.04 6.29
CA LYS A 107 -24.33 -26.40 6.01
C LYS A 107 -23.07 -26.62 6.85
N PRO A 108 -23.00 -27.66 7.70
CA PRO A 108 -21.79 -27.94 8.47
C PRO A 108 -20.68 -28.30 7.48
N VAL A 109 -19.72 -27.40 7.33
CA VAL A 109 -18.49 -27.66 6.58
C VAL A 109 -17.55 -28.36 7.55
N ASN A 110 -17.22 -29.62 7.28
CA ASN A 110 -16.20 -30.33 8.03
C ASN A 110 -14.84 -29.65 7.79
N LEU A 111 -14.23 -29.15 8.86
CA LEU A 111 -12.95 -28.43 8.84
C LEU A 111 -11.78 -29.36 9.20
N ASP A 112 -11.89 -30.65 8.85
CA ASP A 112 -10.86 -31.66 9.13
C ASP A 112 -9.69 -31.53 8.13
N PHE A 113 -8.98 -30.41 8.20
CA PHE A 113 -7.78 -30.18 7.42
C PHE A 113 -6.55 -30.59 8.24
N ASN A 114 -5.87 -31.63 7.78
CA ASN A 114 -4.63 -32.08 8.40
C ASN A 114 -3.44 -31.30 7.79
N TYR A 115 -2.93 -30.31 8.51
CA TYR A 115 -1.81 -29.49 8.05
C TYR A 115 -0.48 -30.07 8.50
N ARG A 116 0.53 -30.12 7.59
CA ARG A 116 1.89 -30.60 7.91
C ARG A 116 2.58 -29.79 9.02
N LYS A 117 2.20 -28.52 9.20
CA LYS A 117 2.67 -27.64 10.27
C LYS A 117 1.51 -26.78 10.81
N PRO A 118 1.44 -26.50 12.11
CA PRO A 118 0.41 -25.64 12.67
C PRO A 118 0.53 -24.22 12.09
N ILE A 119 -0.58 -23.71 11.53
CA ILE A 119 -0.65 -22.35 10.95
C ILE A 119 -0.63 -21.29 12.07
N ILE A 120 -1.17 -21.65 13.23
CA ILE A 120 -1.26 -20.81 14.43
C ILE A 120 -0.58 -21.51 15.61
N LYS A 121 0.11 -20.73 16.43
CA LYS A 121 0.71 -21.17 17.69
C LYS A 121 0.24 -20.25 18.82
N LYS A 122 0.23 -20.76 20.04
CA LYS A 122 -0.09 -19.96 21.24
C LYS A 122 1.20 -19.36 21.80
N CYS A 123 1.17 -18.08 22.16
CA CYS A 123 2.32 -17.46 22.82
C CYS A 123 2.39 -17.93 24.29
N GLU A 124 3.49 -18.56 24.68
CA GLU A 124 3.70 -19.04 26.07
C GLU A 124 3.63 -17.93 27.11
N ASN A 125 4.13 -16.74 26.76
CA ASN A 125 4.21 -15.61 27.68
C ASN A 125 2.86 -14.89 27.93
N CYS A 126 1.91 -14.93 26.99
CA CYS A 126 0.68 -14.13 27.10
C CYS A 126 -0.60 -14.84 26.63
N GLY A 127 -0.52 -16.11 26.25
CA GLY A 127 -1.67 -16.93 25.86
C GLY A 127 -2.35 -16.56 24.55
N ASN A 128 -1.90 -15.52 23.85
CA ASN A 128 -2.51 -15.09 22.59
C ASN A 128 -2.17 -16.02 21.42
N ILE A 129 -3.14 -16.23 20.54
CA ILE A 129 -2.97 -17.00 19.30
C ILE A 129 -2.27 -16.11 18.27
N VAL A 130 -1.15 -16.59 17.75
CA VAL A 130 -0.31 -15.87 16.79
C VAL A 130 0.05 -16.80 15.62
N PRO A 131 0.22 -16.26 14.40
CA PRO A 131 0.65 -17.07 13.27
C PRO A 131 2.04 -17.68 13.50
N SER A 132 2.27 -18.89 13.02
CA SER A 132 3.51 -19.64 13.29
C SER A 132 4.77 -18.98 12.73
N PHE A 133 4.66 -18.16 11.68
CA PHE A 133 5.79 -17.40 11.11
C PHE A 133 6.24 -16.19 11.94
N VAL A 134 5.47 -15.80 12.97
CA VAL A 134 5.81 -14.66 13.82
C VAL A 134 6.79 -15.10 14.91
N LYS A 135 7.98 -14.47 14.92
CA LYS A 135 9.03 -14.71 15.93
C LYS A 135 8.78 -13.97 17.25
N THR A 136 8.12 -12.81 17.19
CA THR A 136 7.91 -11.93 18.34
C THR A 136 6.42 -11.64 18.52
N CYS A 137 5.89 -11.88 19.72
CA CYS A 137 4.46 -11.68 19.96
C CYS A 137 4.08 -10.19 19.85
N PRO A 138 3.05 -9.82 19.07
CA PRO A 138 2.66 -8.43 18.90
C PRO A 138 2.03 -7.82 20.15
N PHE A 139 1.58 -8.65 21.09
CA PHE A 139 0.96 -8.21 22.34
C PHE A 139 1.99 -8.02 23.46
N CYS A 140 2.80 -9.02 23.76
CA CYS A 140 3.77 -8.97 24.86
C CYS A 140 5.19 -8.60 24.44
N LYS A 141 5.48 -8.50 23.13
CA LYS A 141 6.79 -8.17 22.55
C LYS A 141 7.94 -9.12 22.92
N LYS A 142 7.65 -10.21 23.62
CA LYS A 142 8.62 -11.26 23.94
C LYS A 142 8.77 -12.21 22.74
N GLN A 143 9.95 -12.82 22.62
CA GLN A 143 10.20 -13.84 21.61
C GLN A 143 9.36 -15.08 21.93
N ILE A 144 8.81 -15.68 20.88
CA ILE A 144 8.04 -16.91 20.99
C ILE A 144 9.05 -18.03 20.77
N ILE A 145 9.48 -18.64 21.89
CA ILE A 145 10.30 -19.84 21.89
C ILE A 145 9.49 -20.93 21.18
N GLN A 146 10.17 -21.69 20.33
CA GLN A 146 9.57 -22.50 19.28
C GLN A 146 9.25 -23.90 19.77
#